data_AF-A0A8D4VRZ8-F1
#
_entry.id   AF-A0A8D4VRZ8-F1
#
_cell.length_a   1.000
_cell.length_b   1.000
_cell.length_c   1.000
_cell.angle_alpha   90.00
_cell.angle_beta   90.00
_cell.angle_gamma   90.00
#
_symmetry.space_group_name_H-M   'P 1'
#
loop_
_entity.id
_entity.type
_entity.pdbx_description
1 polymer ?
#
loop_
_entity_poly.entity_id
_entity_poly.type
_entity_poly.pdbx_seq_one_letter_code
_entity_poly.pdbx_strand_id
1 'polypeptide(L)'
;MQMSNKTTKRHLIAASASAILAAGGAGAAAQDDVILSVAGVMPSATLEMTDEPGHWFKDPVDGDSLVVVKPGEAVLVKMTDTNTEHTITSLAWQPGAKDFPVDQNQASSASVTSSFDQPGLYVFTCKVHPYMFGAVVVDDPATEGLDLGAELQLVNGAKVPTSSDIAKKLLRTFFVATSPAQWRDYRKPNWELKLPPLPLNLGGTVITLDALNVSAPNKLAKPATPGVGEVWVNTQFETIQGKSKPGTATQVDTANWTLKKKVKGVDINMNNPHNMWADHTYKDIYQTEWFDKRLTVFDRATGKVLNTQVVGQSPSHVMTRPGDGNLYVAINAEDRIVKLSAGETPNILGSINVGPHSGPHGHHMTDDGKYALTPNALASSVSVVDLNSEKATEIPTGGVVPIAIWSTPDNSRAYVANLLGTPPLLSTLSVIDLNAKKKLQDIDLAADYDPISGKTRGEAYGLLPIQTPISPDGKYIVTANTLSATLSIVDVKTNKVLKSLPCEPGCHGVNYGAKQGGGYYAYAASKFANDLIVVDMDKLEIAGRVLLADGKDKDIAANNGMGGQGVLPLPMTEHGHLRDTLKMAGSGKLSREVEGWLKKLTKNQKPL
;
A
#
# COMPACT_ATOMS: atom_id res chain seq x y z
N MET A 1 1.47 -31.94 18.11
CA MET A 1 0.94 -33.26 18.56
C MET A 1 0.52 -34.03 17.31
N GLN A 2 0.85 -35.33 17.25
CA GLN A 2 0.88 -36.17 16.04
C GLN A 2 -0.46 -36.29 15.29
N MET A 3 -0.37 -36.34 13.95
CA MET A 3 -1.47 -36.72 13.04
C MET A 3 -1.84 -38.20 13.19
N SER A 4 -3.14 -38.49 13.10
CA SER A 4 -3.65 -39.81 12.75
C SER A 4 -4.16 -39.78 11.31
N ASN A 5 -3.56 -40.62 10.48
CA ASN A 5 -3.84 -40.85 9.07
C ASN A 5 -5.22 -41.50 8.83
N LYS A 6 -5.83 -41.14 7.69
CA LYS A 6 -7.01 -41.75 6.99
C LYS A 6 -8.41 -41.12 7.12
N THR A 7 -8.56 -39.85 7.53
CA THR A 7 -9.89 -39.16 7.51
C THR A 7 -9.88 -37.71 6.95
N THR A 8 -8.78 -37.29 6.31
CA THR A 8 -8.45 -35.88 6.04
C THR A 8 -8.94 -35.30 4.70
N LYS A 9 -10.11 -35.72 4.21
CA LYS A 9 -10.85 -34.99 3.13
C LYS A 9 -12.29 -34.61 3.53
N ARG A 10 -12.77 -34.95 4.72
CA ARG A 10 -14.21 -34.86 5.09
C ARG A 10 -14.55 -34.31 6.48
N HIS A 11 -13.61 -33.76 7.26
CA HIS A 11 -13.92 -33.23 8.60
C HIS A 11 -13.72 -31.71 8.78
N LEU A 12 -13.85 -30.96 7.68
CA LEU A 12 -14.12 -29.51 7.71
C LEU A 12 -15.46 -29.15 7.04
N ILE A 13 -16.28 -30.15 6.68
CA ILE A 13 -17.60 -29.94 6.08
C ILE A 13 -18.59 -30.90 6.75
N ALA A 14 -19.69 -30.34 7.27
CA ALA A 14 -20.87 -30.98 7.88
C ALA A 14 -20.93 -31.11 9.42
N ALA A 15 -21.19 -29.97 10.09
CA ALA A 15 -22.22 -29.78 11.11
C ALA A 15 -22.43 -28.26 11.23
N SER A 16 -23.53 -27.60 10.89
CA SER A 16 -24.93 -28.02 10.80
C SER A 16 -25.64 -27.06 9.83
N ALA A 17 -26.36 -27.58 8.83
CA ALA A 17 -27.44 -26.84 8.21
C ALA A 17 -28.62 -26.83 9.20
N SER A 18 -29.25 -25.66 9.35
CA SER A 18 -30.43 -25.35 10.18
C SER A 18 -30.14 -24.86 11.61
N ALA A 19 -29.91 -23.55 11.75
CA ALA A 19 -30.52 -22.65 12.77
C ALA A 19 -29.65 -21.40 12.99
N ILE A 20 -29.78 -20.38 12.13
CA ILE A 20 -29.45 -18.99 12.51
C ILE A 20 -30.59 -18.10 12.02
N LEU A 21 -31.68 -18.16 12.78
CA LEU A 21 -32.67 -17.10 12.90
C LEU A 21 -33.02 -17.09 14.39
N ALA A 22 -32.81 -15.92 15.02
CA ALA A 22 -33.11 -15.58 16.41
C ALA A 22 -32.12 -16.07 17.50
N ALA A 23 -31.18 -15.19 17.86
CA ALA A 23 -30.88 -14.89 19.26
C ALA A 23 -30.40 -13.43 19.36
N GLY A 24 -31.33 -12.54 19.72
CA GLY A 24 -31.03 -11.14 20.00
C GLY A 24 -30.30 -10.98 21.34
N GLY A 25 -29.24 -10.18 21.32
CA GLY A 25 -28.55 -9.62 22.48
C GLY A 25 -28.11 -8.21 22.13
N ALA A 26 -28.57 -7.22 22.91
CA ALA A 26 -28.59 -5.80 22.59
C ALA A 26 -27.20 -5.19 22.36
N GLY A 27 -27.07 -4.30 21.36
CA GLY A 27 -25.94 -3.35 21.32
C GLY A 27 -25.45 -2.72 20.02
N ALA A 28 -26.22 -2.61 18.93
CA ALA A 28 -26.04 -1.62 17.85
C ALA A 28 -27.23 -1.76 16.88
N ALA A 29 -27.75 -0.67 16.33
CA ALA A 29 -28.78 -0.76 15.30
C ALA A 29 -28.16 -1.49 14.09
N ALA A 30 -28.66 -2.69 13.78
CA ALA A 30 -28.27 -3.42 12.57
C ALA A 30 -28.61 -2.55 11.36
N GLN A 31 -27.59 -2.16 10.59
CA GLN A 31 -27.82 -1.68 9.24
C GLN A 31 -28.43 -2.84 8.46
N ASP A 32 -29.59 -2.62 7.83
CA ASP A 32 -30.17 -3.62 6.93
C ASP A 32 -29.15 -3.92 5.82
N ASP A 33 -28.67 -5.17 5.77
CA ASP A 33 -27.69 -5.64 4.80
C ASP A 33 -28.25 -5.44 3.38
N VAL A 34 -27.70 -4.49 2.62
CA VAL A 34 -27.98 -4.38 1.19
C VAL A 34 -27.15 -5.46 0.50
N ILE A 35 -27.78 -6.59 0.20
CA ILE A 35 -27.14 -7.69 -0.53
C ILE A 35 -27.39 -7.51 -2.03
N LEU A 36 -26.33 -7.18 -2.78
CA LEU A 36 -26.34 -7.25 -4.23
C LEU A 36 -26.17 -8.72 -4.63
N SER A 37 -27.28 -9.47 -4.66
CA SER A 37 -27.30 -10.89 -5.06
C SER A 37 -28.06 -11.10 -6.37
N VAL A 38 -27.71 -12.18 -7.06
CA VAL A 38 -28.59 -12.80 -8.04
C VAL A 38 -29.73 -13.48 -7.26
N ALA A 39 -30.98 -13.10 -7.54
CA ALA A 39 -32.14 -13.66 -6.86
C ALA A 39 -32.15 -15.21 -6.95
N GLY A 40 -32.25 -15.88 -5.80
CA GLY A 40 -32.42 -17.35 -5.70
C GLY A 40 -31.16 -18.19 -5.47
N VAL A 41 -29.98 -17.58 -5.25
CA VAL A 41 -28.74 -18.30 -4.95
C VAL A 41 -28.43 -18.23 -3.45
N MET A 42 -28.43 -19.37 -2.76
CA MET A 42 -28.01 -19.48 -1.36
C MET A 42 -26.49 -19.69 -1.30
N PRO A 43 -25.72 -18.82 -0.59
CA PRO A 43 -24.28 -19.01 -0.44
C PRO A 43 -23.97 -20.23 0.42
N SER A 44 -22.94 -20.97 0.03
CA SER A 44 -22.42 -22.16 0.73
C SER A 44 -21.27 -21.82 1.69
N ALA A 45 -20.63 -20.67 1.48
CA ALA A 45 -19.54 -20.14 2.29
C ALA A 45 -19.65 -18.61 2.38
N THR A 46 -18.98 -18.02 3.38
CA THR A 46 -18.94 -16.59 3.61
C THR A 46 -17.50 -16.14 3.82
N LEU A 47 -17.14 -15.00 3.24
CA LEU A 47 -15.96 -14.21 3.61
C LEU A 47 -16.45 -12.89 4.20
N GLU A 48 -16.11 -12.61 5.46
CA GLU A 48 -16.35 -11.32 6.10
C GLU A 48 -15.21 -10.37 5.75
N MET A 49 -15.52 -9.23 5.14
CA MET A 49 -14.52 -8.20 4.92
C MET A 49 -14.29 -7.41 6.22
N THR A 50 -13.03 -7.21 6.59
CA THR A 50 -12.62 -6.52 7.82
C THR A 50 -11.48 -5.53 7.57
N ASP A 51 -11.30 -4.60 8.50
CA ASP A 51 -10.17 -3.66 8.52
C ASP A 51 -8.95 -4.23 9.28
N GLU A 52 -9.01 -5.49 9.70
CA GLU A 52 -7.97 -6.13 10.52
C GLU A 52 -6.77 -6.52 9.65
N PRO A 53 -5.56 -6.01 9.92
CA PRO A 53 -4.39 -6.33 9.12
C PRO A 53 -4.11 -7.84 9.07
N GLY A 54 -4.08 -8.39 7.85
CA GLY A 54 -3.88 -9.80 7.59
C GLY A 54 -5.15 -10.66 7.61
N HIS A 55 -6.29 -10.13 8.03
CA HIS A 55 -7.59 -10.84 8.05
C HIS A 55 -8.67 -10.05 7.29
N TRP A 56 -8.28 -9.45 6.16
CA TRP A 56 -9.13 -8.51 5.42
C TRP A 56 -10.34 -9.14 4.77
N PHE A 57 -10.20 -10.35 4.26
CA PHE A 57 -11.31 -11.24 3.94
C PHE A 57 -11.15 -12.38 4.92
N LYS A 58 -12.17 -12.70 5.71
CA LYS A 58 -12.06 -13.61 6.84
C LYS A 58 -13.17 -14.65 6.76
N ASP A 59 -12.80 -15.92 6.69
CA ASP A 59 -13.75 -16.99 6.96
C ASP A 59 -14.15 -16.91 8.45
N PRO A 60 -15.44 -16.73 8.79
CA PRO A 60 -15.88 -16.70 10.19
C PRO A 60 -15.66 -18.02 10.94
N VAL A 61 -15.39 -19.13 10.24
CA VAL A 61 -15.18 -20.45 10.84
C VAL A 61 -13.78 -20.60 11.44
N ASP A 62 -12.73 -20.26 10.69
CA ASP A 62 -11.33 -20.49 11.10
C ASP A 62 -10.46 -19.22 11.05
N GLY A 63 -10.95 -18.13 10.45
CA GLY A 63 -10.25 -16.86 10.34
C GLY A 63 -9.31 -16.74 9.14
N ASP A 64 -9.26 -17.74 8.26
CA ASP A 64 -8.42 -17.72 7.07
C ASP A 64 -8.95 -16.73 6.03
N SER A 65 -8.08 -16.25 5.15
CA SER A 65 -8.47 -15.36 4.04
C SER A 65 -8.89 -16.08 2.77
N LEU A 66 -9.20 -17.36 2.88
CA LEU A 66 -9.69 -18.17 1.78
C LEU A 66 -10.82 -19.08 2.22
N VAL A 67 -11.71 -19.40 1.29
CA VAL A 67 -12.70 -20.46 1.43
C VAL A 67 -12.55 -21.48 0.30
N VAL A 68 -12.94 -22.72 0.57
CA VAL A 68 -12.97 -23.80 -0.42
C VAL A 68 -14.41 -24.19 -0.70
N VAL A 69 -14.81 -24.16 -1.96
CA VAL A 69 -16.17 -24.51 -2.42
C VAL A 69 -16.10 -25.49 -3.59
N LYS A 70 -17.25 -26.02 -4.01
CA LYS A 70 -17.36 -26.89 -5.20
C LYS A 70 -17.87 -26.11 -6.42
N PRO A 71 -17.63 -26.63 -7.64
CA PRO A 71 -18.24 -26.09 -8.85
C PRO A 71 -19.76 -25.92 -8.73
N GLY A 72 -20.25 -24.73 -9.07
CA GLY A 72 -21.65 -24.34 -9.02
C GLY A 72 -22.11 -23.74 -7.68
N GLU A 73 -21.28 -23.79 -6.64
CA GLU A 73 -21.58 -23.16 -5.36
C GLU A 73 -21.32 -21.64 -5.39
N ALA A 74 -21.85 -20.94 -4.38
CA ALA A 74 -21.72 -19.50 -4.26
C ALA A 74 -21.08 -19.11 -2.92
N VAL A 75 -20.41 -17.96 -2.93
CA VAL A 75 -19.78 -17.34 -1.76
C VAL A 75 -20.39 -15.96 -1.55
N LEU A 76 -20.77 -15.68 -0.30
CA LEU A 76 -21.13 -14.34 0.15
C LEU A 76 -19.87 -13.62 0.63
N VAL A 77 -19.58 -12.44 0.07
CA VAL A 77 -18.65 -11.49 0.67
C VAL A 77 -19.47 -10.47 1.47
N LYS A 78 -19.41 -10.57 2.80
CA LYS A 78 -20.11 -9.67 3.71
C LYS A 78 -19.26 -8.42 3.92
N MET A 79 -19.82 -7.24 3.66
CA MET A 79 -19.06 -5.97 3.68
C MET A 79 -19.52 -4.98 4.76
N THR A 80 -20.49 -5.35 5.58
CA THR A 80 -21.15 -4.45 6.52
C THR A 80 -20.41 -4.21 7.83
N ASP A 81 -19.36 -4.99 8.13
CA ASP A 81 -18.59 -4.89 9.38
C ASP A 81 -17.26 -4.12 9.23
N THR A 82 -17.23 -3.11 8.35
CA THR A 82 -16.06 -2.28 8.04
C THR A 82 -16.27 -0.82 8.45
N ASN A 83 -15.21 -0.08 8.78
CA ASN A 83 -15.33 1.33 9.17
C ASN A 83 -15.47 2.27 7.97
N THR A 84 -15.12 1.81 6.77
CA THR A 84 -15.11 2.59 5.54
C THR A 84 -15.61 1.73 4.37
N GLU A 85 -15.69 2.34 3.20
CA GLU A 85 -16.17 1.66 2.00
C GLU A 85 -15.01 0.95 1.29
N HIS A 86 -15.32 -0.20 0.69
CA HIS A 86 -14.34 -1.04 0.03
C HIS A 86 -14.83 -1.44 -1.36
N THR A 87 -13.96 -2.13 -2.10
CA THR A 87 -14.29 -2.73 -3.40
C THR A 87 -13.88 -4.19 -3.40
N ILE A 88 -14.53 -4.98 -4.24
CA ILE A 88 -14.16 -6.33 -4.60
C ILE A 88 -13.77 -6.28 -6.08
N THR A 89 -12.54 -6.67 -6.37
CA THR A 89 -12.01 -6.71 -7.74
C THR A 89 -11.20 -7.99 -7.94
N SER A 90 -11.48 -8.71 -9.01
CA SER A 90 -10.73 -9.90 -9.38
C SER A 90 -9.30 -9.55 -9.75
N LEU A 91 -8.35 -10.11 -9.03
CA LEU A 91 -6.92 -10.03 -9.33
C LEU A 91 -6.47 -11.17 -10.25
N ALA A 92 -7.00 -12.38 -10.01
CA ALA A 92 -6.76 -13.58 -10.79
C ALA A 92 -8.00 -14.49 -10.77
N TRP A 93 -8.30 -15.13 -11.90
CA TRP A 93 -9.45 -16.05 -12.04
C TRP A 93 -9.19 -17.08 -13.15
N GLN A 94 -10.11 -18.04 -13.28
CA GLN A 94 -10.03 -19.06 -14.33
C GLN A 94 -10.49 -18.51 -15.69
N PRO A 95 -9.71 -18.70 -16.78
CA PRO A 95 -10.13 -18.28 -18.11
C PRO A 95 -11.50 -18.84 -18.50
N GLY A 96 -12.41 -17.96 -18.92
CA GLY A 96 -13.76 -18.35 -19.35
C GLY A 96 -14.76 -18.61 -18.21
N ALA A 97 -14.37 -18.41 -16.95
CA ALA A 97 -15.29 -18.45 -15.82
C ALA A 97 -16.43 -17.44 -15.99
N LYS A 98 -17.66 -17.89 -15.69
CA LYS A 98 -18.85 -17.06 -15.86
C LYS A 98 -18.85 -15.95 -14.81
N ASP A 99 -19.29 -14.75 -15.20
CA ASP A 99 -19.42 -13.58 -14.30
C ASP A 99 -18.07 -13.04 -13.76
N PHE A 100 -16.94 -13.47 -14.35
CA PHE A 100 -15.60 -12.95 -14.07
C PHE A 100 -15.00 -12.18 -15.27
N PRO A 101 -14.19 -11.13 -15.02
CA PRO A 101 -13.80 -10.62 -13.71
C PRO A 101 -14.92 -9.86 -13.00
N VAL A 102 -14.93 -9.91 -11.67
CA VAL A 102 -15.66 -8.96 -10.83
C VAL A 102 -14.84 -7.67 -10.76
N ASP A 103 -15.44 -6.54 -11.12
CA ASP A 103 -14.77 -5.24 -11.07
C ASP A 103 -15.71 -4.15 -10.56
N GLN A 104 -15.63 -3.83 -9.27
CA GLN A 104 -16.38 -2.72 -8.69
C GLN A 104 -15.66 -1.40 -8.98
N ASN A 105 -16.28 -0.54 -9.78
CA ASN A 105 -15.78 0.80 -10.11
C ASN A 105 -16.16 1.87 -9.07
N GLN A 106 -16.88 1.49 -8.02
CA GLN A 106 -17.25 2.37 -6.91
C GLN A 106 -17.10 1.62 -5.59
N ALA A 107 -16.59 2.31 -4.58
CA ALA A 107 -16.53 1.78 -3.23
C ALA A 107 -17.95 1.65 -2.64
N SER A 108 -18.16 0.64 -1.81
CA SER A 108 -19.45 0.37 -1.16
C SER A 108 -19.26 -0.39 0.15
N SER A 109 -20.32 -0.48 0.94
CA SER A 109 -20.46 -1.42 2.06
C SER A 109 -21.50 -2.50 1.77
N ALA A 110 -22.03 -2.56 0.55
CA ALA A 110 -23.01 -3.56 0.15
C ALA A 110 -22.35 -4.94 0.01
N SER A 111 -22.93 -5.94 0.68
CA SER A 111 -22.50 -7.33 0.58
C SER A 111 -22.80 -7.89 -0.82
N VAL A 112 -21.92 -8.76 -1.33
CA VAL A 112 -22.02 -9.30 -2.69
C VAL A 112 -21.99 -10.83 -2.66
N THR A 113 -22.89 -11.46 -3.42
CA THR A 113 -22.85 -12.91 -3.63
C THR A 113 -22.37 -13.23 -5.04
N SER A 114 -21.38 -14.10 -5.17
CA SER A 114 -20.87 -14.57 -6.46
C SER A 114 -20.92 -16.10 -6.53
N SER A 115 -21.33 -16.63 -7.69
CA SER A 115 -21.29 -18.06 -7.99
C SER A 115 -20.01 -18.42 -8.73
N PHE A 116 -19.52 -19.64 -8.53
CA PHE A 116 -18.26 -20.11 -9.10
C PHE A 116 -18.47 -21.44 -9.79
N ASP A 117 -18.39 -21.47 -11.12
CA ASP A 117 -18.73 -22.65 -11.94
C ASP A 117 -17.51 -23.46 -12.39
N GLN A 118 -16.35 -22.82 -12.55
CA GLN A 118 -15.13 -23.48 -13.02
C GLN A 118 -14.22 -23.84 -11.84
N PRO A 119 -13.67 -25.06 -11.77
CA PRO A 119 -12.62 -25.40 -10.82
C PRO A 119 -11.39 -24.51 -10.94
N GLY A 120 -10.79 -24.16 -9.81
CA GLY A 120 -9.52 -23.45 -9.73
C GLY A 120 -9.52 -22.28 -8.74
N LEU A 121 -8.45 -21.48 -8.82
CA LEU A 121 -8.21 -20.36 -7.93
C LEU A 121 -8.84 -19.05 -8.45
N TYR A 122 -9.50 -18.33 -7.53
CA TYR A 122 -10.01 -16.98 -7.70
C TYR A 122 -9.46 -16.10 -6.58
N VAL A 123 -8.82 -14.99 -6.94
CA VAL A 123 -8.22 -14.05 -5.98
C VAL A 123 -8.85 -12.68 -6.15
N PHE A 124 -9.20 -12.06 -5.03
CA PHE A 124 -9.82 -10.75 -4.96
C PHE A 124 -8.90 -9.76 -4.25
N THR A 125 -9.01 -8.49 -4.65
CA THR A 125 -8.39 -7.35 -3.98
C THR A 125 -9.37 -6.19 -3.85
N CYS A 126 -9.15 -5.31 -2.88
CA CYS A 126 -9.75 -3.98 -2.88
C CYS A 126 -8.88 -3.01 -3.69
N LYS A 127 -9.48 -2.14 -4.52
CA LYS A 127 -8.79 -1.05 -5.25
C LYS A 127 -8.63 0.22 -4.42
N VAL A 128 -9.50 0.43 -3.42
CA VAL A 128 -9.34 1.50 -2.43
C VAL A 128 -8.16 1.15 -1.53
N HIS A 129 -8.18 -0.06 -0.97
CA HIS A 129 -7.11 -0.61 -0.17
C HIS A 129 -6.44 -1.76 -0.94
N PRO A 130 -5.58 -1.48 -1.94
CA PRO A 130 -4.75 -2.52 -2.55
C PRO A 130 -4.10 -3.33 -1.44
N TYR A 131 -3.78 -4.62 -1.65
CA TYR A 131 -3.25 -5.58 -0.67
C TYR A 131 -4.21 -6.14 0.39
N MET A 132 -5.47 -5.71 0.47
CA MET A 132 -6.52 -6.53 1.06
C MET A 132 -6.77 -7.73 0.14
N PHE A 133 -6.30 -8.92 0.49
CA PHE A 133 -6.50 -10.12 -0.35
C PHE A 133 -7.48 -11.11 0.27
N GLY A 134 -8.32 -11.68 -0.59
CA GLY A 134 -9.18 -12.82 -0.29
C GLY A 134 -9.16 -13.81 -1.45
N ALA A 135 -9.42 -15.09 -1.17
CA ALA A 135 -9.44 -16.11 -2.21
C ALA A 135 -10.61 -17.09 -2.08
N VAL A 136 -11.05 -17.61 -3.22
CA VAL A 136 -11.95 -18.75 -3.31
C VAL A 136 -11.25 -19.82 -4.13
N VAL A 137 -11.12 -21.01 -3.56
CA VAL A 137 -10.67 -22.20 -4.28
C VAL A 137 -11.89 -23.03 -4.62
N VAL A 138 -12.16 -23.20 -5.91
CA VAL A 138 -13.22 -24.07 -6.40
C VAL A 138 -12.58 -25.43 -6.64
N ASP A 139 -12.69 -26.32 -5.66
CA ASP A 139 -11.98 -27.60 -5.69
C ASP A 139 -12.70 -28.62 -6.58
N ASP A 140 -11.99 -29.19 -7.57
CA ASP A 140 -12.48 -30.35 -8.31
C ASP A 140 -12.18 -31.63 -7.52
N PRO A 141 -13.21 -32.29 -6.94
CA PRO A 141 -13.00 -33.49 -6.15
C PRO A 141 -12.44 -34.68 -6.96
N ALA A 142 -12.45 -34.61 -8.29
CA ALA A 142 -11.85 -35.62 -9.17
C ALA A 142 -10.32 -35.51 -9.25
N THR A 143 -9.73 -34.41 -8.77
CA THR A 143 -8.28 -34.18 -8.83
C THR A 143 -7.60 -34.47 -7.49
N GLU A 144 -6.28 -34.70 -7.55
CA GLU A 144 -5.44 -34.83 -6.36
C GLU A 144 -5.03 -33.45 -5.83
N GLY A 145 -5.06 -33.26 -4.51
CA GLY A 145 -4.80 -31.97 -3.86
C GLY A 145 -5.97 -30.98 -3.98
N LEU A 146 -5.75 -29.73 -3.56
CA LEU A 146 -6.67 -28.64 -3.86
C LEU A 146 -6.44 -28.16 -5.29
N ASP A 147 -7.50 -28.13 -6.09
CA ASP A 147 -7.40 -27.71 -7.49
C ASP A 147 -7.30 -26.19 -7.63
N LEU A 148 -6.16 -25.70 -8.13
CA LEU A 148 -5.96 -24.28 -8.46
C LEU A 148 -6.17 -23.97 -9.95
N GLY A 149 -6.54 -24.98 -10.74
CA GLY A 149 -6.73 -24.89 -12.18
C GLY A 149 -5.42 -24.91 -12.96
N ALA A 150 -5.50 -25.04 -14.28
CA ALA A 150 -4.33 -25.15 -15.16
C ALA A 150 -3.74 -23.80 -15.59
N GLU A 151 -4.57 -22.76 -15.67
CA GLU A 151 -4.21 -21.44 -16.13
C GLU A 151 -4.93 -20.38 -15.28
N LEU A 152 -4.26 -19.26 -15.04
CA LEU A 152 -4.83 -18.07 -14.42
C LEU A 152 -4.88 -16.94 -15.44
N GLN A 153 -6.05 -16.31 -15.55
CA GLN A 153 -6.20 -15.01 -16.15
C GLN A 153 -6.00 -13.94 -15.07
N LEU A 154 -5.04 -13.05 -15.28
CA LEU A 154 -4.74 -11.93 -14.39
C LEU A 154 -5.52 -10.68 -14.83
N VAL A 155 -5.77 -9.78 -13.88
CA VAL A 155 -6.50 -8.51 -14.10
C VAL A 155 -5.92 -7.62 -15.19
N ASN A 156 -4.64 -7.75 -15.50
CA ASN A 156 -3.98 -7.05 -16.59
C ASN A 156 -4.10 -7.76 -17.95
N GLY A 157 -4.96 -8.77 -18.06
CA GLY A 157 -5.21 -9.53 -19.27
C GLY A 157 -4.19 -10.63 -19.56
N ALA A 158 -3.11 -10.74 -18.79
CA ALA A 158 -2.13 -11.81 -18.96
C ALA A 158 -2.75 -13.17 -18.60
N LYS A 159 -2.43 -14.19 -19.40
CA LYS A 159 -2.77 -15.59 -19.13
C LYS A 159 -1.49 -16.36 -18.85
N VAL A 160 -1.43 -17.03 -17.70
CA VAL A 160 -0.24 -17.74 -17.25
C VAL A 160 -0.63 -19.11 -16.70
N PRO A 161 0.14 -20.18 -16.95
CA PRO A 161 -0.06 -21.44 -16.26
C PRO A 161 0.01 -21.25 -14.76
N THR A 162 -0.83 -21.95 -14.00
CA THR A 162 -0.81 -21.88 -12.52
C THR A 162 0.52 -22.38 -11.94
N SER A 163 1.27 -23.18 -12.71
CA SER A 163 2.62 -23.65 -12.40
C SER A 163 3.74 -22.63 -12.67
N SER A 164 3.43 -21.47 -13.27
CA SER A 164 4.38 -20.40 -13.58
C SER A 164 5.02 -19.77 -12.34
N ASP A 165 6.18 -19.14 -12.51
CA ASP A 165 6.87 -18.43 -11.43
C ASP A 165 6.04 -17.26 -10.87
N ILE A 166 5.37 -16.49 -11.74
CA ILE A 166 4.53 -15.37 -11.28
C ILE A 166 3.33 -15.87 -10.46
N ALA A 167 2.69 -16.97 -10.84
CA ALA A 167 1.58 -17.55 -10.08
C ALA A 167 2.03 -18.02 -8.70
N LYS A 168 3.20 -18.69 -8.62
CA LYS A 168 3.80 -19.11 -7.33
C LYS A 168 4.21 -17.93 -6.46
N LYS A 169 4.73 -16.85 -7.05
CA LYS A 169 5.04 -15.59 -6.32
C LYS A 169 3.77 -14.96 -5.77
N LEU A 170 2.71 -14.86 -6.57
CA LEU A 170 1.40 -14.34 -6.11
C LEU A 170 0.83 -15.18 -4.97
N LEU A 171 0.87 -16.51 -5.08
CA LEU A 171 0.42 -17.42 -4.04
C LEU A 171 1.23 -17.27 -2.75
N ARG A 172 2.56 -17.16 -2.84
CA ARG A 172 3.41 -16.86 -1.69
C ARG A 172 3.04 -15.52 -1.05
N THR A 173 2.89 -14.48 -1.86
CA THR A 173 2.56 -13.14 -1.40
C THR A 173 1.19 -13.09 -0.75
N PHE A 174 0.21 -13.85 -1.24
CA PHE A 174 -1.10 -14.01 -0.61
C PHE A 174 -0.94 -14.44 0.84
N PHE A 175 -0.27 -15.58 1.10
CA PHE A 175 -0.08 -16.09 2.46
C PHE A 175 0.80 -15.19 3.35
N VAL A 176 1.78 -14.48 2.79
CA VAL A 176 2.54 -13.49 3.56
C VAL A 176 1.65 -12.31 3.96
N ALA A 177 0.82 -11.81 3.05
CA ALA A 177 -0.05 -10.68 3.30
C ALA A 177 -1.14 -11.01 4.34
N THR A 178 -1.74 -12.20 4.23
CA THR A 178 -2.90 -12.64 5.03
C THR A 178 -2.52 -13.45 6.29
N SER A 179 -1.23 -13.43 6.68
CA SER A 179 -0.80 -14.13 7.89
C SER A 179 0.24 -13.29 8.65
N PRO A 180 -0.19 -12.46 9.62
CA PRO A 180 0.71 -11.61 10.40
C PRO A 180 1.83 -12.39 11.11
N ALA A 181 1.59 -13.65 11.47
CA ALA A 181 2.59 -14.54 12.07
C ALA A 181 3.80 -14.81 11.15
N GLN A 182 3.63 -14.65 9.83
CA GLN A 182 4.66 -14.88 8.81
C GLN A 182 5.41 -13.60 8.43
N TRP A 183 5.07 -12.43 9.00
CA TRP A 183 5.75 -11.17 8.67
C TRP A 183 7.21 -11.16 9.16
N ARG A 184 8.04 -10.42 8.43
CA ARG A 184 9.48 -10.40 8.61
C ARG A 184 9.90 -9.51 9.79
N ASP A 185 10.10 -10.14 10.94
CA ASP A 185 10.53 -9.46 12.16
C ASP A 185 12.06 -9.42 12.32
N TYR A 186 12.65 -8.25 12.07
CA TYR A 186 14.08 -7.97 12.14
C TYR A 186 14.66 -8.03 13.57
N ARG A 187 13.84 -8.22 14.60
CA ARG A 187 14.31 -8.53 15.97
C ARG A 187 14.78 -9.97 16.11
N LYS A 188 14.41 -10.85 15.18
CA LYS A 188 14.85 -12.25 15.09
C LYS A 188 16.06 -12.37 14.15
N PRO A 189 16.95 -13.35 14.34
CA PRO A 189 18.14 -13.52 13.50
C PRO A 189 17.82 -13.92 12.05
N ASN A 190 16.74 -14.67 11.83
CA ASN A 190 16.29 -15.11 10.52
C ASN A 190 14.79 -14.88 10.37
N TRP A 191 14.37 -14.69 9.13
CA TRP A 191 12.99 -14.80 8.70
C TRP A 191 12.79 -16.13 7.98
N GLU A 192 11.72 -16.83 8.31
CA GLU A 192 11.33 -18.11 7.74
C GLU A 192 9.83 -18.07 7.46
N LEU A 193 9.47 -18.14 6.18
CA LEU A 193 8.09 -18.39 5.77
C LEU A 193 7.80 -19.88 5.97
N LYS A 194 6.78 -20.19 6.77
CA LYS A 194 6.37 -21.57 7.11
C LYS A 194 4.92 -21.80 6.73
N LEU A 195 4.74 -22.37 5.55
CA LEU A 195 3.46 -22.82 5.01
C LEU A 195 3.22 -24.29 5.35
N PRO A 196 1.95 -24.74 5.43
CA PRO A 196 1.63 -26.14 5.74
C PRO A 196 1.92 -27.07 4.56
N PRO A 197 2.18 -28.37 4.81
CA PRO A 197 2.40 -29.38 3.77
C PRO A 197 1.07 -29.83 3.15
N LEU A 198 0.38 -28.90 2.48
CA LEU A 198 -0.91 -29.11 1.83
C LEU A 198 -0.72 -29.43 0.35
N PRO A 199 -1.22 -30.55 -0.19
CA PRO A 199 -1.13 -30.83 -1.61
C PRO A 199 -1.95 -29.85 -2.45
N LEU A 200 -1.34 -29.29 -3.49
CA LEU A 200 -1.92 -28.34 -4.44
C LEU A 200 -1.78 -28.87 -5.86
N ASN A 201 -2.86 -28.83 -6.63
CA ASN A 201 -2.86 -29.16 -8.04
C ASN A 201 -2.69 -27.90 -8.89
N LEU A 202 -1.61 -27.84 -9.68
CA LEU A 202 -1.31 -26.71 -10.57
C LEU A 202 -1.47 -27.14 -12.04
N GLY A 203 -2.67 -27.59 -12.41
CA GLY A 203 -2.96 -28.04 -13.78
C GLY A 203 -2.37 -29.42 -14.11
N GLY A 204 -2.55 -30.39 -13.22
CA GLY A 204 -2.05 -31.75 -13.32
C GLY A 204 -0.68 -31.98 -12.66
N THR A 205 0.02 -30.91 -12.28
CA THR A 205 1.25 -31.03 -11.46
C THR A 205 0.90 -30.82 -10.00
N VAL A 206 1.08 -31.85 -9.18
CA VAL A 206 0.86 -31.75 -7.72
C VAL A 206 2.15 -31.34 -7.02
N ILE A 207 2.09 -30.27 -6.23
CA ILE A 207 3.15 -29.88 -5.29
C ILE A 207 2.58 -29.85 -3.87
N THR A 208 3.44 -29.72 -2.87
CA THR A 208 3.01 -29.34 -1.51
C THR A 208 3.20 -27.83 -1.32
N LEU A 209 2.27 -27.16 -0.64
CA LEU A 209 2.31 -25.70 -0.45
C LEU A 209 3.58 -25.22 0.28
N ASP A 210 4.10 -26.03 1.20
CA ASP A 210 5.39 -25.79 1.88
C ASP A 210 6.61 -25.82 0.96
N ALA A 211 6.48 -26.31 -0.28
CA ALA A 211 7.51 -26.15 -1.31
C ALA A 211 7.74 -24.68 -1.70
N LEU A 212 6.81 -23.78 -1.34
CA LEU A 212 6.96 -22.34 -1.55
C LEU A 212 7.66 -21.62 -0.40
N ASN A 213 8.03 -22.32 0.67
CA ASN A 213 8.76 -21.73 1.80
C ASN A 213 10.07 -21.06 1.37
N VAL A 214 10.39 -19.96 2.04
CA VAL A 214 11.62 -19.21 1.84
C VAL A 214 12.18 -18.80 3.19
N SER A 215 13.49 -18.66 3.27
CA SER A 215 14.17 -18.12 4.44
C SER A 215 15.23 -17.11 4.05
N ALA A 216 15.45 -16.12 4.91
CA ALA A 216 16.47 -15.11 4.73
C ALA A 216 17.04 -14.65 6.07
N PRO A 217 18.35 -14.36 6.17
CA PRO A 217 18.92 -13.80 7.38
C PRO A 217 18.49 -12.35 7.55
N ASN A 218 18.19 -11.94 8.79
CA ASN A 218 17.93 -10.55 9.13
C ASN A 218 19.25 -9.87 9.48
N LYS A 219 19.64 -8.91 8.65
CA LYS A 219 20.87 -8.14 8.83
C LYS A 219 20.54 -6.66 8.96
N LEU A 220 20.69 -6.14 10.17
CA LEU A 220 20.63 -4.70 10.43
C LEU A 220 22.04 -4.13 10.36
N ALA A 221 22.19 -3.05 9.61
CA ALA A 221 23.42 -2.29 9.50
C ALA A 221 23.05 -0.82 9.37
N LYS A 222 23.61 0.04 10.21
CA LYS A 222 23.35 1.48 10.13
C LYS A 222 24.15 2.08 8.97
N PRO A 223 23.59 3.03 8.21
CA PRO A 223 24.37 3.80 7.25
C PRO A 223 25.58 4.47 7.92
N ALA A 224 26.72 4.44 7.24
CA ALA A 224 27.96 5.02 7.77
C ALA A 224 27.93 6.56 7.78
N THR A 225 27.27 7.18 6.80
CA THR A 225 27.10 8.63 6.74
C THR A 225 25.74 8.99 7.36
N PRO A 226 25.69 9.96 8.28
CA PRO A 226 24.43 10.46 8.81
C PRO A 226 23.51 11.06 7.73
N GLY A 227 22.20 11.00 7.95
CA GLY A 227 21.26 11.88 7.26
C GLY A 227 21.21 13.27 7.90
N VAL A 228 20.44 14.17 7.29
CA VAL A 228 20.08 15.46 7.87
C VAL A 228 18.65 15.36 8.38
N GLY A 229 18.47 15.51 9.70
CA GLY A 229 17.16 15.56 10.34
C GLY A 229 16.63 14.18 10.73
N GLU A 230 15.39 13.88 10.38
CA GLU A 230 14.65 12.71 10.85
C GLU A 230 13.77 12.11 9.76
N VAL A 231 13.27 10.89 10.01
CA VAL A 231 12.27 10.24 9.17
C VAL A 231 11.14 9.72 10.05
N TRP A 232 9.91 10.07 9.68
CA TRP A 232 8.70 9.49 10.25
C TRP A 232 8.18 8.39 9.36
N VAL A 233 7.80 7.26 9.96
CA VAL A 233 7.23 6.10 9.27
C VAL A 233 5.92 5.71 9.92
N ASN A 234 4.84 5.67 9.14
CA ASN A 234 3.58 5.08 9.58
C ASN A 234 3.77 3.57 9.70
N THR A 235 3.77 3.07 10.94
CA THR A 235 3.76 1.65 11.27
C THR A 235 2.30 1.24 11.44
N GLN A 236 1.60 1.15 10.29
CA GLN A 236 0.14 1.10 10.18
C GLN A 236 -0.50 -0.10 10.91
N PHE A 237 0.21 -1.22 11.03
CA PHE A 237 -0.35 -2.48 11.52
C PHE A 237 0.04 -2.80 12.96
N GLU A 238 0.82 -1.93 13.59
CA GLU A 238 1.24 -2.10 14.97
C GLU A 238 0.04 -1.94 15.93
N THR A 239 -0.21 -2.94 16.77
CA THR A 239 -1.32 -2.89 17.72
C THR A 239 -0.83 -2.40 19.08
N ILE A 240 -1.66 -1.63 19.77
CA ILE A 240 -1.34 -1.03 21.07
C ILE A 240 -2.36 -1.52 22.10
N GLN A 241 -1.90 -1.82 23.30
CA GLN A 241 -2.76 -2.15 24.43
C GLN A 241 -3.78 -1.03 24.68
N GLY A 242 -5.06 -1.40 24.82
CA GLY A 242 -6.14 -0.43 25.04
C GLY A 242 -6.69 0.24 23.78
N LYS A 243 -6.13 -0.01 22.58
CA LYS A 243 -6.75 0.37 21.31
C LYS A 243 -7.46 -0.82 20.67
N SER A 244 -8.59 -0.56 20.02
CA SER A 244 -9.26 -1.56 19.18
C SER A 244 -8.82 -1.52 17.72
N LYS A 245 -8.20 -0.41 17.28
CA LYS A 245 -7.68 -0.24 15.92
C LYS A 245 -6.14 -0.11 15.91
N PRO A 246 -5.43 -0.69 14.92
CA PRO A 246 -3.98 -0.64 14.86
C PRO A 246 -3.48 0.70 14.33
N GLY A 247 -2.19 0.94 14.52
CA GLY A 247 -1.48 2.03 13.87
C GLY A 247 -0.75 2.96 14.82
N THR A 248 0.47 3.29 14.43
CA THR A 248 1.31 4.31 15.08
C THR A 248 2.17 5.03 14.02
N ALA A 249 2.79 6.16 14.41
CA ALA A 249 3.85 6.80 13.64
C ALA A 249 5.18 6.74 14.41
N THR A 250 6.21 6.19 13.78
CA THR A 250 7.53 5.97 14.38
C THR A 250 8.54 6.98 13.85
N GLN A 251 9.28 7.63 14.74
CA GLN A 251 10.33 8.59 14.42
C GLN A 251 11.73 7.96 14.52
N VAL A 252 12.52 8.10 13.45
CA VAL A 252 13.93 7.72 13.37
C VAL A 252 14.79 8.98 13.25
N ASP A 253 15.75 9.16 14.15
CA ASP A 253 16.80 10.20 14.04
C ASP A 253 17.85 9.73 13.03
N THR A 254 18.02 10.48 11.94
CA THR A 254 18.97 10.11 10.87
C THR A 254 20.41 10.52 11.17
N ALA A 255 20.63 11.34 12.20
CA ALA A 255 21.98 11.74 12.59
C ALA A 255 22.77 10.57 13.23
N ASN A 256 22.07 9.59 13.81
CA ASN A 256 22.65 8.44 14.51
C ASN A 256 21.89 7.12 14.30
N TRP A 257 20.83 7.14 13.48
CA TRP A 257 20.00 5.99 13.11
C TRP A 257 19.40 5.31 14.34
N THR A 258 18.75 6.10 15.22
CA THR A 258 18.09 5.60 16.43
C THR A 258 16.60 5.92 16.42
N LEU A 259 15.82 5.00 16.99
CA LEU A 259 14.42 5.24 17.31
C LEU A 259 14.33 6.31 18.40
N LYS A 260 13.46 7.30 18.19
CA LYS A 260 13.27 8.41 19.14
C LYS A 260 11.91 8.41 19.79
N LYS A 261 10.86 8.34 18.98
CA LYS A 261 9.49 8.53 19.43
C LYS A 261 8.53 7.68 18.64
N LYS A 262 7.38 7.45 19.25
CA LYS A 262 6.23 6.81 18.64
C LYS A 262 4.96 7.57 19.03
N VAL A 263 4.16 7.97 18.05
CA VAL A 263 2.82 8.55 18.26
C VAL A 263 1.82 7.42 18.14
N LYS A 264 1.13 7.11 19.25
CA LYS A 264 0.25 5.93 19.36
C LYS A 264 -1.22 6.23 19.11
N GLY A 265 -1.64 7.48 19.37
CA GLY A 265 -3.02 7.92 19.21
C GLY A 265 -4.03 7.09 20.01
N VAL A 266 -3.72 6.75 21.26
CA VAL A 266 -4.60 5.95 22.13
C VAL A 266 -5.92 6.66 22.37
N ASP A 267 -5.89 7.94 22.75
CA ASP A 267 -7.08 8.73 23.11
C ASP A 267 -8.07 8.91 21.94
N ILE A 268 -7.58 8.85 20.70
CA ILE A 268 -8.39 9.00 19.50
C ILE A 268 -8.70 7.65 18.82
N ASN A 269 -8.24 6.53 19.41
CA ASN A 269 -8.26 5.21 18.79
C ASN A 269 -7.81 5.26 17.31
N MET A 270 -6.64 5.86 17.06
CA MET A 270 -6.07 6.06 15.71
C MET A 270 -6.16 4.78 14.89
N ASN A 271 -6.65 4.89 13.66
CA ASN A 271 -7.02 3.74 12.84
C ASN A 271 -6.25 3.74 11.51
N ASN A 272 -5.27 2.86 11.40
CA ASN A 272 -4.51 2.59 10.18
C ASN A 272 -3.94 3.87 9.51
N PRO A 273 -2.97 4.55 10.14
CA PRO A 273 -2.34 5.72 9.55
C PRO A 273 -1.61 5.36 8.26
N HIS A 274 -1.82 6.11 7.18
CA HIS A 274 -1.37 5.72 5.84
C HIS A 274 -0.33 6.67 5.26
N ASN A 275 -0.63 7.96 5.15
CA ASN A 275 0.31 8.99 4.68
C ASN A 275 0.54 10.05 5.75
N MET A 276 1.68 10.75 5.66
CA MET A 276 2.02 11.90 6.50
C MET A 276 2.61 13.01 5.65
N TRP A 277 2.34 14.25 6.05
CA TRP A 277 3.00 15.44 5.51
C TRP A 277 3.11 16.52 6.58
N ALA A 278 4.04 17.47 6.42
CA ALA A 278 4.28 18.52 7.40
C ALA A 278 3.90 19.92 6.88
N ASP A 279 3.63 20.82 7.82
CA ASP A 279 3.57 22.25 7.54
C ASP A 279 4.95 22.84 7.19
N HIS A 280 5.01 24.05 6.65
CA HIS A 280 6.28 24.66 6.24
C HIS A 280 7.24 24.94 7.41
N THR A 281 6.76 24.93 8.66
CA THR A 281 7.62 25.07 9.85
C THR A 281 8.12 23.74 10.41
N TYR A 282 7.58 22.62 9.92
CA TYR A 282 7.75 21.28 10.48
C TYR A 282 7.36 21.19 11.96
N LYS A 283 6.39 21.99 12.39
CA LYS A 283 5.83 21.90 13.74
C LYS A 283 4.71 20.86 13.78
N ASP A 284 3.82 20.91 12.79
CA ASP A 284 2.62 20.08 12.75
C ASP A 284 2.76 19.03 11.65
N ILE A 285 2.51 17.76 12.00
CA ILE A 285 2.40 16.67 11.02
C ILE A 285 0.91 16.31 10.88
N TYR A 286 0.47 16.27 9.63
CA TYR A 286 -0.86 15.85 9.20
C TYR A 286 -0.79 14.41 8.71
N GLN A 287 -1.69 13.57 9.20
CA GLN A 287 -1.66 12.14 8.98
C GLN A 287 -3.05 11.62 8.61
N THR A 288 -3.15 10.90 7.51
CA THR A 288 -4.40 10.29 7.07
C THR A 288 -4.65 8.95 7.78
N GLU A 289 -5.90 8.69 8.17
CA GLU A 289 -6.37 7.42 8.73
C GLU A 289 -7.20 6.68 7.68
N TRP A 290 -6.58 5.73 6.96
CA TRP A 290 -7.07 5.26 5.66
C TRP A 290 -8.16 4.21 5.71
N PHE A 291 -8.34 3.56 6.87
CA PHE A 291 -9.50 2.70 7.16
C PHE A 291 -10.51 3.45 8.05
N ASP A 292 -10.52 4.78 7.96
CA ASP A 292 -11.38 5.68 8.73
C ASP A 292 -11.79 6.85 7.81
N LYS A 293 -12.25 7.95 8.40
CA LYS A 293 -12.66 9.17 7.71
C LYS A 293 -11.87 10.40 8.13
N ARG A 294 -10.78 10.20 8.87
CA ARG A 294 -10.12 11.24 9.67
C ARG A 294 -8.74 11.62 9.13
N LEU A 295 -8.44 12.90 9.27
CA LEU A 295 -7.10 13.47 9.24
C LEU A 295 -6.70 13.81 10.69
N THR A 296 -5.60 13.24 11.14
CA THR A 296 -5.04 13.48 12.48
C THR A 296 -3.88 14.45 12.40
N VAL A 297 -3.82 15.40 13.34
CA VAL A 297 -2.73 16.38 13.46
C VAL A 297 -1.99 16.12 14.76
N PHE A 298 -0.66 16.06 14.71
CA PHE A 298 0.16 15.97 15.90
C PHE A 298 1.37 16.91 15.84
N ASP A 299 1.78 17.41 17.00
CA ASP A 299 2.99 18.21 17.15
C ASP A 299 4.21 17.30 16.99
N ARG A 300 5.08 17.59 16.02
CA ARG A 300 6.27 16.80 15.71
C ARG A 300 7.21 16.68 16.90
N ALA A 301 7.45 17.79 17.61
CA ALA A 301 8.46 17.89 18.66
C ALA A 301 8.09 17.12 19.92
N THR A 302 6.81 17.05 20.27
CA THR A 302 6.29 16.39 21.48
C THR A 302 5.63 15.05 21.17
N GLY A 303 5.12 14.85 19.96
CA GLY A 303 4.28 13.72 19.56
C GLY A 303 2.85 13.80 20.10
N LYS A 304 2.45 14.94 20.66
CA LYS A 304 1.10 15.14 21.19
C LYS A 304 0.12 15.24 20.03
N VAL A 305 -0.93 14.43 20.05
CA VAL A 305 -2.08 14.60 19.14
C VAL A 305 -2.79 15.91 19.49
N LEU A 306 -2.94 16.77 18.50
CA LEU A 306 -3.51 18.11 18.64
C LEU A 306 -4.99 18.14 18.24
N ASN A 307 -5.32 17.50 17.11
CA ASN A 307 -6.67 17.50 16.57
C ASN A 307 -6.94 16.28 15.67
N THR A 308 -8.21 15.96 15.47
CA THR A 308 -8.70 15.04 14.44
C THR A 308 -9.84 15.70 13.68
N GLN A 309 -9.73 15.77 12.34
CA GLN A 309 -10.73 16.36 11.46
C GLN A 309 -11.33 15.28 10.56
N VAL A 310 -12.65 15.16 10.52
CA VAL A 310 -13.32 14.28 9.54
C VAL A 310 -13.24 14.93 8.16
N VAL A 311 -12.73 14.21 7.18
CA VAL A 311 -12.46 14.70 5.81
C VAL A 311 -13.19 13.90 4.72
N GLY A 312 -13.55 12.63 4.95
CA GLY A 312 -14.24 11.79 3.97
C GLY A 312 -13.77 10.35 4.02
N GLN A 313 -14.36 9.45 3.23
CA GLN A 313 -14.12 8.00 3.28
C GLN A 313 -12.71 7.61 2.79
N SER A 314 -11.97 6.86 3.61
CA SER A 314 -10.63 6.35 3.27
C SER A 314 -9.68 7.44 2.75
N PRO A 315 -9.35 8.46 3.56
CA PRO A 315 -8.39 9.48 3.14
C PRO A 315 -7.03 8.82 2.90
N SER A 316 -6.51 8.93 1.68
CA SER A 316 -5.28 8.25 1.27
C SER A 316 -4.08 9.13 1.56
N HIS A 317 -3.84 10.17 0.78
CA HIS A 317 -2.68 11.05 0.91
C HIS A 317 -3.06 12.48 1.28
N VAL A 318 -2.21 13.12 2.09
CA VAL A 318 -2.27 14.55 2.42
C VAL A 318 -0.99 15.22 1.97
N MET A 319 -1.09 16.43 1.41
CA MET A 319 0.07 17.29 1.14
C MET A 319 -0.24 18.75 1.44
N THR A 320 0.77 19.50 1.89
CA THR A 320 0.72 20.96 1.91
C THR A 320 1.07 21.50 0.53
N ARG A 321 0.43 22.59 0.13
CA ARG A 321 0.74 23.27 -1.13
C ARG A 321 1.93 24.23 -0.97
N PRO A 322 2.99 24.10 -1.80
CA PRO A 322 4.02 25.13 -1.89
C PRO A 322 3.39 26.51 -2.14
N GLY A 323 3.86 27.51 -1.42
CA GLY A 323 3.31 28.86 -1.39
C GLY A 323 2.35 29.05 -0.22
N ASP A 324 1.08 28.71 -0.38
CA ASP A 324 0.03 29.06 0.58
C ASP A 324 -0.06 28.15 1.82
N GLY A 325 0.54 26.95 1.76
CA GLY A 325 0.59 25.99 2.86
C GLY A 325 -0.74 25.27 3.14
N ASN A 326 -1.79 25.48 2.35
CA ASN A 326 -3.07 24.76 2.53
C ASN A 326 -2.87 23.25 2.33
N LEU A 327 -3.68 22.47 3.05
CA LEU A 327 -3.70 21.02 2.97
C LEU A 327 -4.64 20.55 1.88
N TYR A 328 -4.25 19.50 1.18
CA TYR A 328 -5.08 18.81 0.21
C TYR A 328 -5.05 17.33 0.53
N VAL A 329 -6.22 16.74 0.73
CA VAL A 329 -6.37 15.33 1.11
C VAL A 329 -7.14 14.60 0.02
N ALA A 330 -6.54 13.58 -0.58
CA ALA A 330 -7.25 12.70 -1.52
C ALA A 330 -8.15 11.76 -0.73
N ILE A 331 -9.42 11.66 -1.14
CA ILE A 331 -10.44 10.82 -0.50
C ILE A 331 -10.72 9.65 -1.42
N ASN A 332 -10.10 8.50 -1.13
CA ASN A 332 -9.91 7.45 -2.12
C ASN A 332 -11.14 6.58 -2.39
N ALA A 333 -12.07 6.51 -1.44
CA ALA A 333 -13.39 5.91 -1.67
C ALA A 333 -14.41 6.92 -2.23
N GLU A 334 -13.97 8.13 -2.59
CA GLU A 334 -14.81 9.18 -3.18
C GLU A 334 -14.17 9.74 -4.47
N ASP A 335 -14.71 10.83 -5.01
CA ASP A 335 -14.31 11.41 -6.31
C ASP A 335 -13.65 12.79 -6.17
N ARG A 336 -13.04 13.06 -5.02
CA ARG A 336 -12.61 14.42 -4.68
C ARG A 336 -11.34 14.51 -3.84
N ILE A 337 -10.76 15.70 -3.89
CA ILE A 337 -9.73 16.18 -2.96
C ILE A 337 -10.38 17.18 -2.01
N VAL A 338 -10.15 17.04 -0.71
CA VAL A 338 -10.61 18.01 0.30
C VAL A 338 -9.50 18.99 0.61
N LYS A 339 -9.81 20.28 0.57
CA LYS A 339 -8.89 21.38 0.85
C LYS A 339 -9.11 21.89 2.27
N LEU A 340 -8.05 22.05 3.05
CA LEU A 340 -8.10 22.57 4.41
C LEU A 340 -7.05 23.66 4.65
N SER A 341 -7.29 24.50 5.66
CA SER A 341 -6.24 25.37 6.19
C SER A 341 -5.17 24.56 6.92
N ALA A 342 -3.92 25.02 6.92
CA ALA A 342 -2.89 24.49 7.82
C ALA A 342 -3.06 24.97 9.27
N GLY A 343 -2.34 24.31 10.19
CA GLY A 343 -2.26 24.59 11.61
C GLY A 343 -2.77 23.45 12.48
N GLU A 344 -2.72 23.66 13.80
CA GLU A 344 -3.11 22.66 14.81
C GLU A 344 -4.58 22.21 14.66
N THR A 345 -5.45 23.09 14.18
CA THR A 345 -6.88 22.82 13.94
C THR A 345 -7.26 23.16 12.49
N PRO A 346 -7.00 22.25 11.53
CA PRO A 346 -7.35 22.47 10.13
C PRO A 346 -8.86 22.64 9.92
N ASN A 347 -9.26 23.66 9.17
CA ASN A 347 -10.66 23.86 8.79
C ASN A 347 -10.85 23.51 7.32
N ILE A 348 -11.94 22.81 6.98
CA ILE A 348 -12.30 22.52 5.59
C ILE A 348 -12.64 23.84 4.88
N LEU A 349 -11.92 24.14 3.80
CA LEU A 349 -12.11 25.31 2.95
C LEU A 349 -12.97 24.99 1.73
N GLY A 350 -13.02 23.73 1.32
CA GLY A 350 -13.80 23.27 0.17
C GLY A 350 -13.37 21.89 -0.31
N SER A 351 -13.91 21.47 -1.45
CA SER A 351 -13.53 20.23 -2.12
C SER A 351 -13.46 20.40 -3.62
N ILE A 352 -12.52 19.70 -4.24
CA ILE A 352 -12.28 19.71 -5.69
C ILE A 352 -12.66 18.34 -6.23
N ASN A 353 -13.64 18.29 -7.14
CA ASN A 353 -13.98 17.06 -7.86
C ASN A 353 -12.88 16.76 -8.88
N VAL A 354 -12.37 15.53 -8.90
CA VAL A 354 -11.26 15.13 -9.79
C VAL A 354 -11.68 14.16 -10.89
N GLY A 355 -12.98 13.89 -11.02
CA GLY A 355 -13.57 13.01 -12.02
C GLY A 355 -14.48 11.96 -11.38
N PRO A 356 -15.56 11.53 -12.06
CA PRO A 356 -16.45 10.49 -11.54
C PRO A 356 -15.74 9.14 -11.46
N HIS A 357 -16.03 8.36 -10.42
CA HIS A 357 -15.41 7.06 -10.17
C HIS A 357 -13.87 7.12 -10.22
N SER A 358 -13.28 8.21 -9.73
CA SER A 358 -11.84 8.44 -9.81
C SER A 358 -11.10 7.70 -8.72
N GLY A 359 -11.60 7.75 -7.47
CA GLY A 359 -10.88 7.20 -6.33
C GLY A 359 -9.46 7.75 -6.22
N PRO A 360 -9.26 9.06 -5.98
CA PRO A 360 -7.94 9.67 -5.96
C PRO A 360 -7.07 9.06 -4.87
N HIS A 361 -5.83 8.72 -5.22
CA HIS A 361 -4.89 8.09 -4.29
C HIS A 361 -3.64 8.93 -4.05
N GLY A 362 -2.45 8.39 -4.34
CA GLY A 362 -1.17 8.93 -3.92
C GLY A 362 -0.77 10.14 -4.74
N HIS A 363 -1.40 11.28 -4.44
CA HIS A 363 -1.19 12.52 -5.18
C HIS A 363 0.14 13.19 -4.83
N HIS A 364 0.61 14.02 -5.75
CA HIS A 364 1.80 14.85 -5.61
C HIS A 364 1.52 16.29 -6.06
N MET A 365 2.26 17.26 -5.52
CA MET A 365 2.15 18.66 -5.93
C MET A 365 3.42 19.14 -6.61
N THR A 366 3.25 19.83 -7.73
CA THR A 366 4.34 20.49 -8.45
C THR A 366 5.06 21.54 -7.58
N ASP A 367 6.36 21.71 -7.78
CA ASP A 367 7.24 22.57 -6.96
C ASP A 367 6.90 24.07 -7.07
N ASP A 368 6.14 24.48 -8.09
CA ASP A 368 5.60 25.83 -8.26
C ASP A 368 4.24 26.03 -7.58
N GLY A 369 3.66 24.97 -6.99
CA GLY A 369 2.36 24.96 -6.35
C GLY A 369 1.19 25.15 -7.31
N LYS A 370 1.38 25.00 -8.63
CA LYS A 370 0.32 25.25 -9.62
C LYS A 370 -0.63 24.07 -9.78
N TYR A 371 -0.09 22.85 -9.76
CA TYR A 371 -0.86 21.64 -9.96
C TYR A 371 -0.79 20.67 -8.78
N ALA A 372 -1.94 20.06 -8.46
CA ALA A 372 -1.98 18.77 -7.78
C ALA A 372 -2.23 17.69 -8.83
N LEU A 373 -1.44 16.62 -8.77
CA LEU A 373 -1.50 15.50 -9.67
C LEU A 373 -2.01 14.31 -8.88
N THR A 374 -3.17 13.75 -9.23
CA THR A 374 -3.74 12.61 -8.50
C THR A 374 -3.96 11.42 -9.42
N PRO A 375 -3.49 10.22 -9.06
CA PRO A 375 -3.85 9.02 -9.78
C PRO A 375 -5.28 8.61 -9.40
N ASN A 376 -6.03 8.14 -10.38
CA ASN A 376 -7.42 7.72 -10.23
C ASN A 376 -7.47 6.19 -10.20
N ALA A 377 -7.40 5.61 -9.00
CA ALA A 377 -7.27 4.17 -8.79
C ALA A 377 -8.46 3.37 -9.34
N LEU A 378 -9.63 4.01 -9.48
CA LEU A 378 -10.85 3.41 -9.98
C LEU A 378 -11.12 3.69 -11.48
N ALA A 379 -10.36 4.60 -12.12
CA ALA A 379 -10.63 5.07 -13.50
C ALA A 379 -9.49 4.83 -14.51
N SER A 380 -8.40 4.14 -14.15
CA SER A 380 -7.25 3.87 -15.07
C SER A 380 -6.65 5.14 -15.71
N SER A 381 -6.68 6.25 -14.97
CA SER A 381 -6.27 7.58 -15.41
C SER A 381 -5.58 8.35 -14.30
N VAL A 382 -5.12 9.57 -14.61
CA VAL A 382 -4.69 10.56 -13.61
C VAL A 382 -5.38 11.89 -13.86
N SER A 383 -5.62 12.66 -12.80
CA SER A 383 -6.16 14.01 -12.88
C SER A 383 -5.10 15.06 -12.56
N VAL A 384 -4.92 16.00 -13.47
CA VAL A 384 -4.09 17.21 -13.29
C VAL A 384 -5.01 18.35 -12.86
N VAL A 385 -4.96 18.71 -11.59
CA VAL A 385 -5.80 19.73 -10.96
C VAL A 385 -5.06 21.05 -10.91
N ASP A 386 -5.54 22.06 -11.62
CA ASP A 386 -5.04 23.43 -11.48
C ASP A 386 -5.54 24.02 -10.15
N LEU A 387 -4.63 24.29 -9.21
CA LEU A 387 -4.96 24.68 -7.84
C LEU A 387 -5.42 26.13 -7.69
N ASN A 388 -5.27 26.95 -8.74
CA ASN A 388 -5.77 28.32 -8.74
C ASN A 388 -7.23 28.39 -9.20
N SER A 389 -7.56 27.62 -10.22
CA SER A 389 -8.93 27.55 -10.77
C SER A 389 -9.76 26.41 -10.21
N GLU A 390 -9.13 25.47 -9.50
CA GLU A 390 -9.72 24.25 -8.92
C GLU A 390 -10.40 23.37 -9.99
N LYS A 391 -9.81 23.33 -11.19
CA LYS A 391 -10.29 22.52 -12.33
C LYS A 391 -9.37 21.34 -12.61
N ALA A 392 -9.96 20.15 -12.72
CA ALA A 392 -9.26 18.92 -13.08
C ALA A 392 -9.24 18.69 -14.60
N THR A 393 -8.13 18.15 -15.11
CA THR A 393 -8.03 17.56 -16.45
C THR A 393 -7.60 16.11 -16.31
N GLU A 394 -8.45 15.19 -16.76
CA GLU A 394 -8.14 13.76 -16.74
C GLU A 394 -7.27 13.36 -17.93
N ILE A 395 -6.29 12.49 -17.67
CA ILE A 395 -5.35 11.94 -18.65
C ILE A 395 -5.38 10.42 -18.51
N PRO A 396 -5.86 9.67 -19.53
CA PRO A 396 -5.82 8.22 -19.51
C PRO A 396 -4.38 7.70 -19.42
N THR A 397 -4.14 6.77 -18.50
CA THR A 397 -2.87 6.03 -18.45
C THR A 397 -2.99 4.70 -19.19
N GLY A 398 -4.19 4.12 -19.21
CA GLY A 398 -4.43 2.74 -19.67
C GLY A 398 -3.90 1.69 -18.70
N GLY A 399 -3.30 2.11 -17.57
CA GLY A 399 -2.81 1.25 -16.51
C GLY A 399 -3.93 0.86 -15.54
N VAL A 400 -3.86 -0.36 -15.06
CA VAL A 400 -4.83 -0.90 -14.09
C VAL A 400 -4.38 -0.50 -12.68
N VAL A 401 -5.28 0.17 -11.96
CA VAL A 401 -5.07 0.76 -10.63
C VAL A 401 -3.82 1.67 -10.58
N PRO A 402 -3.85 2.85 -11.22
CA PRO A 402 -2.87 3.90 -10.98
C PRO A 402 -2.93 4.31 -9.51
N ILE A 403 -1.80 4.24 -8.79
CA ILE A 403 -1.82 4.31 -7.31
C ILE A 403 -0.96 5.43 -6.73
N ALA A 404 0.12 5.82 -7.40
CA ALA A 404 0.96 6.93 -7.00
C ALA A 404 1.49 7.69 -8.23
N ILE A 405 1.71 8.99 -8.06
CA ILE A 405 2.30 9.87 -9.08
C ILE A 405 3.35 10.77 -8.44
N TRP A 406 4.38 11.14 -9.21
CA TRP A 406 5.37 12.14 -8.80
C TRP A 406 5.84 12.97 -10.00
N SER A 407 6.05 14.28 -9.83
CA SER A 407 6.55 15.16 -10.91
C SER A 407 8.04 15.42 -10.83
N THR A 408 8.64 15.72 -11.97
CA THR A 408 10.02 16.20 -12.04
C THR A 408 10.14 17.59 -11.40
N PRO A 409 11.31 17.95 -10.81
CA PRO A 409 11.48 19.26 -10.17
C PRO A 409 11.32 20.47 -11.11
N ASP A 410 11.42 20.24 -12.43
CA ASP A 410 11.17 21.25 -13.46
C ASP A 410 9.68 21.38 -13.85
N ASN A 411 8.79 20.62 -13.20
CA ASN A 411 7.35 20.53 -13.44
C ASN A 411 6.97 20.19 -14.90
N SER A 412 7.88 19.62 -15.70
CA SER A 412 7.61 19.29 -17.11
C SER A 412 6.97 17.92 -17.30
N ARG A 413 7.32 16.94 -16.46
CA ARG A 413 6.86 15.55 -16.56
C ARG A 413 6.39 15.01 -15.23
N ALA A 414 5.57 13.97 -15.28
CA ALA A 414 5.22 13.16 -14.12
C ALA A 414 5.28 11.66 -14.45
N TYR A 415 5.46 10.84 -13.42
CA TYR A 415 5.55 9.39 -13.52
C TYR A 415 4.49 8.77 -12.63
N VAL A 416 3.72 7.84 -13.19
CA VAL A 416 2.58 7.20 -12.54
C VAL A 416 2.86 5.72 -12.37
N ALA A 417 2.83 5.23 -11.14
CA ALA A 417 2.87 3.80 -10.88
C ALA A 417 1.50 3.18 -11.13
N ASN A 418 1.43 2.29 -12.12
CA ASN A 418 0.24 1.47 -12.35
C ASN A 418 0.44 0.15 -11.61
N LEU A 419 -0.26 -0.02 -10.49
CA LEU A 419 -0.05 -1.14 -9.57
C LEU A 419 -0.14 -2.48 -10.29
N LEU A 420 -1.06 -2.63 -11.24
CA LEU A 420 -1.30 -3.88 -11.95
C LEU A 420 -0.78 -3.86 -13.40
N GLY A 421 0.03 -2.85 -13.75
CA GLY A 421 0.60 -2.69 -15.08
C GLY A 421 -0.37 -2.09 -16.11
N THR A 422 0.09 -1.94 -17.34
CA THR A 422 -0.68 -1.45 -18.49
C THR A 422 -0.74 -2.56 -19.52
N PRO A 423 -1.88 -3.25 -19.71
CA PRO A 423 -1.97 -4.37 -20.64
C PRO A 423 -1.35 -4.05 -22.01
N PRO A 424 -0.49 -4.91 -22.57
CA PRO A 424 -0.11 -6.25 -22.11
C PRO A 424 1.08 -6.30 -21.11
N LEU A 425 1.60 -5.16 -20.68
CA LEU A 425 2.76 -5.07 -19.78
C LEU A 425 2.36 -5.40 -18.33
N LEU A 426 3.16 -6.24 -17.68
CA LEU A 426 2.87 -6.73 -16.33
C LEU A 426 3.04 -5.68 -15.23
N SER A 427 3.91 -4.69 -15.46
CA SER A 427 4.33 -3.73 -14.45
C SER A 427 4.88 -2.48 -15.12
N THR A 428 4.28 -1.31 -14.87
CA THR A 428 4.60 -0.10 -15.62
C THR A 428 4.69 1.16 -14.76
N LEU A 429 5.54 2.09 -15.20
CA LEU A 429 5.38 3.50 -14.91
C LEU A 429 4.92 4.24 -16.17
N SER A 430 3.79 4.96 -16.12
CA SER A 430 3.40 5.85 -17.23
C SER A 430 4.08 7.20 -17.09
N VAL A 431 4.64 7.72 -18.18
CA VAL A 431 5.24 9.07 -18.25
C VAL A 431 4.21 10.05 -18.82
N ILE A 432 3.92 11.11 -18.09
CA ILE A 432 2.96 12.16 -18.44
C ILE A 432 3.70 13.46 -18.75
N ASP A 433 3.33 14.12 -19.84
CA ASP A 433 3.72 15.50 -20.14
C ASP A 433 2.71 16.44 -19.47
N LEU A 434 3.18 17.29 -18.55
CA LEU A 434 2.31 18.19 -17.79
C LEU A 434 1.92 19.45 -18.57
N ASN A 435 2.71 19.85 -19.56
CA ASN A 435 2.40 20.99 -20.42
C ASN A 435 1.34 20.61 -21.46
N ALA A 436 1.56 19.49 -22.15
CA ALA A 436 0.62 18.97 -23.14
C ALA A 436 -0.55 18.20 -22.52
N LYS A 437 -0.49 17.90 -21.21
CA LYS A 437 -1.48 17.10 -20.46
C LYS A 437 -1.83 15.80 -21.18
N LYS A 438 -0.81 15.00 -21.50
CA LYS A 438 -0.97 13.72 -22.18
C LYS A 438 0.06 12.70 -21.73
N LYS A 439 -0.29 11.42 -21.83
CA LYS A 439 0.68 10.33 -21.70
C LYS A 439 1.66 10.36 -22.88
N LEU A 440 2.94 10.17 -22.57
CA LEU A 440 4.04 10.06 -23.53
C LEU A 440 4.36 8.60 -23.85
N GLN A 441 4.58 7.78 -22.81
CA GLN A 441 4.95 6.37 -22.95
C GLN A 441 4.75 5.60 -21.63
N ASP A 442 4.88 4.28 -21.68
CA ASP A 442 5.09 3.45 -20.49
C ASP A 442 6.55 3.00 -20.39
N ILE A 443 7.05 2.88 -19.16
CA ILE A 443 8.30 2.22 -18.82
C ILE A 443 7.93 0.83 -18.30
N ASP A 444 8.36 -0.22 -18.98
CA ASP A 444 8.16 -1.60 -18.54
C ASP A 444 9.18 -1.94 -17.45
N LEU A 445 8.68 -2.10 -16.21
CA LEU A 445 9.51 -2.46 -15.05
C LEU A 445 9.85 -3.96 -15.01
N ALA A 446 9.23 -4.77 -15.85
CA ALA A 446 9.40 -6.22 -15.89
C ALA A 446 10.00 -6.72 -17.22
N ALA A 447 10.55 -5.83 -18.06
CA ALA A 447 11.07 -6.15 -19.40
C ALA A 447 12.11 -7.30 -19.42
N ASP A 448 12.90 -7.41 -18.35
CA ASP A 448 13.94 -8.42 -18.20
C ASP A 448 13.47 -9.69 -17.48
N TYR A 449 12.21 -9.78 -17.05
CA TYR A 449 11.64 -10.91 -16.30
C TYR A 449 10.71 -11.76 -17.15
N ASP A 450 10.95 -13.07 -17.19
CA ASP A 450 10.02 -14.04 -17.78
C ASP A 450 9.00 -14.52 -16.72
N PRO A 451 7.70 -14.20 -16.84
CA PRO A 451 6.69 -14.59 -15.86
C PRO A 451 6.46 -16.10 -15.77
N ILE A 452 6.81 -16.87 -16.81
CA ILE A 452 6.60 -18.31 -16.83
C ILE A 452 7.72 -19.01 -16.08
N SER A 453 8.97 -18.79 -16.49
CA SER A 453 10.12 -19.50 -15.93
C SER A 453 10.77 -18.83 -14.72
N GLY A 454 10.47 -17.55 -14.46
CA GLY A 454 11.09 -16.74 -13.42
C GLY A 454 12.52 -16.28 -13.75
N LYS A 455 13.04 -16.60 -14.93
CA LYS A 455 14.38 -16.20 -15.36
C LYS A 455 14.44 -14.70 -15.62
N THR A 456 15.54 -14.09 -15.22
CA THR A 456 15.85 -12.69 -15.52
C THR A 456 17.01 -12.58 -16.51
N ARG A 457 16.91 -11.66 -17.47
CA ARG A 457 17.97 -11.37 -18.46
C ARG A 457 18.93 -10.25 -18.01
N GLY A 458 18.52 -9.48 -17.02
CA GLY A 458 19.27 -8.36 -16.45
C GLY A 458 19.20 -8.32 -14.93
N GLU A 459 19.68 -7.21 -14.35
CA GLU A 459 19.72 -6.96 -12.91
C GLU A 459 18.45 -6.29 -12.37
N ALA A 460 17.49 -5.99 -13.24
CA ALA A 460 16.34 -5.17 -12.91
C ALA A 460 15.02 -5.87 -13.24
N TYR A 461 14.17 -6.03 -12.24
CA TYR A 461 12.74 -6.17 -12.45
C TYR A 461 11.95 -5.70 -11.21
N GLY A 462 10.72 -5.26 -11.46
CA GLY A 462 9.78 -4.81 -10.43
C GLY A 462 8.37 -5.25 -10.77
N LEU A 463 7.65 -5.83 -9.81
CA LEU A 463 6.25 -6.23 -9.95
C LEU A 463 5.40 -5.62 -8.83
N LEU A 464 4.20 -5.15 -9.19
CA LEU A 464 3.31 -4.38 -8.32
C LEU A 464 3.94 -3.09 -7.77
N PRO A 465 4.27 -2.11 -8.63
CA PRO A 465 4.86 -0.84 -8.21
C PRO A 465 3.85 -0.01 -7.42
N ILE A 466 4.31 0.65 -6.34
CA ILE A 466 3.49 1.57 -5.53
C ILE A 466 4.14 2.95 -5.49
N GLN A 467 4.92 3.27 -4.45
CA GLN A 467 5.51 4.60 -4.33
C GLN A 467 6.68 4.76 -5.29
N THR A 468 6.70 5.89 -5.98
CA THR A 468 7.64 6.16 -7.08
C THR A 468 8.19 7.60 -7.05
N PRO A 469 8.69 8.10 -5.90
CA PRO A 469 9.22 9.46 -5.81
C PRO A 469 10.43 9.67 -6.73
N ILE A 470 10.61 10.92 -7.14
CA ILE A 470 11.78 11.37 -7.90
C ILE A 470 12.75 12.06 -6.96
N SER A 471 14.05 11.80 -7.14
CA SER A 471 15.11 12.46 -6.39
C SER A 471 15.03 13.98 -6.58
N PRO A 472 15.34 14.79 -5.56
CA PRO A 472 15.24 16.25 -5.69
C PRO A 472 16.16 16.84 -6.77
N ASP A 473 17.27 16.17 -7.10
CA ASP A 473 18.14 16.55 -8.21
C ASP A 473 17.63 16.09 -9.60
N GLY A 474 16.43 15.49 -9.65
CA GLY A 474 15.73 15.10 -10.88
C GLY A 474 16.36 13.93 -11.64
N LYS A 475 17.31 13.20 -11.05
CA LYS A 475 18.06 12.14 -11.74
C LYS A 475 17.37 10.79 -11.71
N TYR A 476 16.84 10.39 -10.55
CA TYR A 476 16.41 9.02 -10.32
C TYR A 476 15.02 8.93 -9.74
N ILE A 477 14.30 7.90 -10.15
CA ILE A 477 13.09 7.44 -9.50
C ILE A 477 13.46 6.20 -8.70
N VAL A 478 12.96 6.09 -7.47
CA VAL A 478 13.03 4.84 -6.71
C VAL A 478 11.61 4.33 -6.53
N THR A 479 11.32 3.19 -7.14
CA THR A 479 9.98 2.59 -7.11
C THR A 479 9.96 1.37 -6.20
N ALA A 480 9.11 1.37 -5.17
CA ALA A 480 8.85 0.18 -4.37
C ALA A 480 7.93 -0.79 -5.09
N ASN A 481 8.37 -2.05 -5.20
CA ASN A 481 7.62 -3.11 -5.87
C ASN A 481 7.18 -4.16 -4.84
N THR A 482 5.87 -4.25 -4.60
CA THR A 482 5.29 -5.07 -3.53
C THR A 482 5.48 -6.57 -3.78
N LEU A 483 5.24 -7.06 -5.00
CA LEU A 483 5.25 -8.49 -5.31
C LEU A 483 6.66 -9.04 -5.47
N SER A 484 7.53 -8.30 -6.17
CA SER A 484 8.92 -8.73 -6.37
C SER A 484 9.80 -8.53 -5.14
N ALA A 485 9.33 -7.77 -4.13
CA ALA A 485 10.12 -7.37 -2.97
C ALA A 485 11.44 -6.68 -3.39
N THR A 486 11.33 -5.71 -4.29
CA THR A 486 12.47 -4.96 -4.85
C THR A 486 12.22 -3.46 -4.87
N LEU A 487 13.30 -2.68 -4.88
CA LEU A 487 13.31 -1.25 -5.20
C LEU A 487 13.90 -1.06 -6.60
N SER A 488 13.10 -0.67 -7.58
CA SER A 488 13.59 -0.36 -8.93
C SER A 488 14.16 1.03 -8.97
N ILE A 489 15.36 1.20 -9.54
CA ILE A 489 15.97 2.51 -9.79
C ILE A 489 15.80 2.84 -11.27
N VAL A 490 15.09 3.92 -11.58
CA VAL A 490 14.84 4.37 -12.95
C VAL A 490 15.55 5.69 -13.20
N ASP A 491 16.28 5.78 -14.30
CA ASP A 491 16.91 7.03 -14.75
C ASP A 491 15.88 7.93 -15.45
N VAL A 492 15.68 9.14 -14.94
CA VAL A 492 14.65 10.11 -15.41
C VAL A 492 15.00 10.68 -16.79
N LYS A 493 16.28 10.73 -17.13
CA LYS A 493 16.74 11.29 -18.42
C LYS A 493 16.46 10.34 -19.57
N THR A 494 16.66 9.04 -19.35
CA THR A 494 16.59 8.00 -20.37
C THR A 494 15.33 7.14 -20.27
N ASN A 495 14.58 7.24 -19.16
CA ASN A 495 13.42 6.40 -18.84
C ASN A 495 13.75 4.90 -18.82
N LYS A 496 14.97 4.56 -18.36
CA LYS A 496 15.44 3.18 -18.28
C LYS A 496 15.55 2.72 -16.84
N VAL A 497 15.13 1.49 -16.57
CA VAL A 497 15.40 0.81 -15.30
C VAL A 497 16.87 0.42 -15.28
N LEU A 498 17.61 0.91 -14.29
CA LEU A 498 19.04 0.69 -14.18
C LEU A 498 19.36 -0.62 -13.44
N LYS A 499 18.70 -0.84 -12.31
CA LYS A 499 18.83 -2.04 -11.47
C LYS A 499 17.71 -2.11 -10.45
N SER A 500 17.53 -3.28 -9.85
CA SER A 500 16.67 -3.49 -8.71
C SER A 500 17.49 -3.83 -7.46
N LEU A 501 17.19 -3.18 -6.34
CA LEU A 501 17.77 -3.50 -5.03
C LEU A 501 16.81 -4.39 -4.23
N PRO A 502 17.30 -5.28 -3.36
CA PRO A 502 16.43 -6.10 -2.52
C PRO A 502 15.68 -5.23 -1.50
N CYS A 503 14.38 -5.43 -1.44
CA CYS A 503 13.50 -4.86 -0.42
C CYS A 503 12.93 -5.99 0.47
N GLU A 504 11.87 -5.70 1.20
CA GLU A 504 11.18 -6.68 2.02
C GLU A 504 9.80 -7.05 1.46
N PRO A 505 9.20 -8.16 1.91
CA PRO A 505 7.82 -8.47 1.57
C PRO A 505 6.89 -7.30 1.89
N GLY A 506 6.06 -6.93 0.93
CA GLY A 506 5.17 -5.79 1.10
C GLY A 506 5.84 -4.43 0.94
N CYS A 507 7.04 -4.35 0.33
CA CYS A 507 7.73 -3.10 -0.03
C CYS A 507 6.74 -2.05 -0.56
N HIS A 508 6.68 -0.88 0.07
CA HIS A 508 5.59 0.06 -0.16
C HIS A 508 6.03 1.52 -0.16
N GLY A 509 6.34 2.07 1.02
CA GLY A 509 6.65 3.50 1.18
C GLY A 509 8.02 3.83 0.66
N VAL A 510 8.17 4.93 -0.11
CA VAL A 510 9.48 5.47 -0.50
C VAL A 510 9.44 6.97 -0.46
N ASN A 511 10.42 7.63 0.14
CA ASN A 511 10.62 9.07 -0.02
C ASN A 511 12.10 9.46 0.15
N TYR A 512 12.47 10.65 -0.33
CA TYR A 512 13.84 11.16 -0.27
C TYR A 512 14.08 12.07 0.93
N GLY A 513 15.26 11.97 1.53
CA GLY A 513 15.76 12.98 2.45
C GLY A 513 17.23 13.29 2.22
N ALA A 514 17.70 14.37 2.84
CA ALA A 514 19.05 14.86 2.63
C ALA A 514 20.08 14.01 3.37
N LYS A 515 21.19 13.69 2.67
CA LYS A 515 22.37 13.03 3.23
C LYS A 515 23.38 14.08 3.70
N GLN A 516 24.00 13.87 4.86
CA GLN A 516 24.99 14.81 5.39
C GLN A 516 26.23 14.84 4.47
N GLY A 517 26.67 16.05 4.12
CA GLY A 517 27.79 16.25 3.19
C GLY A 517 27.40 16.34 1.71
N GLY A 518 26.12 16.18 1.38
CA GLY A 518 25.59 16.28 0.02
C GLY A 518 24.90 14.98 -0.45
N GLY A 519 24.22 15.06 -1.60
CA GLY A 519 23.45 13.93 -2.13
C GLY A 519 22.18 13.64 -1.34
N TYR A 520 21.56 12.49 -1.61
CA TYR A 520 20.29 12.12 -1.01
C TYR A 520 20.27 10.65 -0.59
N TYR A 521 19.45 10.36 0.41
CA TYR A 521 19.01 9.01 0.73
C TYR A 521 17.59 8.82 0.22
N ALA A 522 17.30 7.66 -0.37
CA ALA A 522 15.93 7.17 -0.49
C ALA A 522 15.64 6.26 0.70
N TYR A 523 14.58 6.56 1.44
CA TYR A 523 14.10 5.78 2.56
C TYR A 523 12.93 4.93 2.11
N ALA A 524 12.99 3.62 2.34
CA ALA A 524 11.93 2.71 1.97
C ALA A 524 11.43 1.87 3.15
N ALA A 525 10.11 1.76 3.28
CA ALA A 525 9.43 0.96 4.29
C ALA A 525 8.56 -0.12 3.66
N SER A 526 8.27 -1.15 4.42
CA SER A 526 7.52 -2.32 3.95
C SER A 526 6.35 -2.63 4.88
N LYS A 527 5.24 -3.12 4.30
CA LYS A 527 4.04 -3.47 5.07
C LYS A 527 4.27 -4.67 5.99
N PHE A 528 5.01 -5.67 5.53
CA PHE A 528 5.16 -6.97 6.19
C PHE A 528 6.58 -7.17 6.75
N ALA A 529 7.30 -6.07 6.99
CA ALA A 529 8.59 -6.07 7.68
C ALA A 529 8.73 -4.80 8.53
N ASN A 530 9.53 -4.87 9.58
CA ASN A 530 9.67 -3.79 10.56
C ASN A 530 11.04 -3.07 10.49
N ASP A 531 11.58 -2.91 9.30
CA ASP A 531 12.77 -2.10 9.03
C ASP A 531 12.49 -0.93 8.07
N LEU A 532 13.38 0.05 8.14
CA LEU A 532 13.54 1.16 7.22
C LEU A 532 14.82 0.91 6.41
N ILE A 533 14.67 0.64 5.12
CA ILE A 533 15.79 0.52 4.19
C ILE A 533 16.27 1.92 3.83
N VAL A 534 17.58 2.13 3.84
CA VAL A 534 18.22 3.39 3.46
C VAL A 534 19.11 3.14 2.25
N VAL A 535 18.80 3.78 1.12
CA VAL A 535 19.55 3.67 -0.14
C VAL A 535 20.38 4.93 -0.38
N ASP A 536 21.70 4.79 -0.48
CA ASP A 536 22.62 5.86 -0.87
C ASP A 536 22.50 6.12 -2.37
N MET A 537 21.95 7.28 -2.74
CA MET A 537 21.64 7.57 -4.14
C MET A 537 22.84 8.08 -4.94
N ASP A 538 23.95 8.40 -4.28
CA ASP A 538 25.21 8.67 -4.99
C ASP A 538 25.85 7.36 -5.50
N LYS A 539 25.56 6.25 -4.82
CA LYS A 539 26.09 4.90 -5.13
C LYS A 539 25.05 3.98 -5.76
N LEU A 540 23.77 4.33 -5.63
CA LEU A 540 22.63 3.49 -5.97
C LEU A 540 22.64 2.17 -5.21
N GLU A 541 23.02 2.17 -3.92
CA GLU A 541 23.20 0.96 -3.12
C GLU A 541 22.54 1.08 -1.75
N ILE A 542 22.15 -0.04 -1.15
CA ILE A 542 21.62 -0.04 0.21
C ILE A 542 22.76 0.32 1.18
N ALA A 543 22.63 1.48 1.82
CA ALA A 543 23.55 1.95 2.84
C ALA A 543 23.31 1.28 4.19
N GLY A 544 22.07 0.90 4.47
CA GLY A 544 21.70 0.29 5.73
C GLY A 544 20.22 -0.05 5.87
N ARG A 545 19.91 -0.69 7.01
CA ARG A 545 18.56 -1.03 7.48
C ARG A 545 18.45 -0.64 8.96
N VAL A 546 17.40 0.10 9.30
CA VAL A 546 17.14 0.60 10.66
C VAL A 546 15.83 0.02 11.15
N LEU A 547 15.83 -0.55 12.35
CA LEU A 547 14.64 -1.16 12.95
C LEU A 547 13.59 -0.08 13.27
N LEU A 548 12.31 -0.36 13.01
CA LEU A 548 11.17 0.53 13.27
C LEU A 548 10.52 0.32 14.64
N ALA A 549 10.83 -0.77 15.33
CA ALA A 549 10.45 -0.95 16.72
C ALA A 549 11.37 -1.98 17.39
N ASP A 550 11.95 -1.62 18.54
CA ASP A 550 12.98 -2.41 19.22
C ASP A 550 12.45 -3.30 20.36
N GLY A 551 11.12 -3.40 20.50
CA GLY A 551 10.46 -4.19 21.54
C GLY A 551 10.56 -3.63 22.96
N LYS A 552 11.18 -2.45 23.18
CA LYS A 552 11.27 -1.85 24.53
C LYS A 552 9.99 -1.14 24.97
N ASP A 553 9.17 -0.73 24.01
CA ASP A 553 7.88 -0.10 24.27
C ASP A 553 6.85 -1.18 24.65
N LYS A 554 6.48 -1.18 25.94
CA LYS A 554 5.60 -2.19 26.54
C LYS A 554 4.12 -2.01 26.19
N ASP A 555 3.75 -0.85 25.64
CA ASP A 555 2.37 -0.59 25.25
C ASP A 555 2.03 -1.29 23.92
N ILE A 556 3.04 -1.72 23.15
CA ILE A 556 2.81 -2.45 21.90
C ILE A 556 2.35 -3.87 22.22
N ALA A 557 1.15 -4.23 21.74
CA ALA A 557 0.55 -5.54 21.94
C ALA A 557 1.08 -6.58 20.92
N ALA A 558 1.14 -6.23 19.64
CA ALA A 558 1.62 -7.09 18.55
C ALA A 558 2.13 -6.26 17.35
N ASN A 559 2.62 -6.94 16.31
CA ASN A 559 3.02 -6.32 15.03
C ASN A 559 4.04 -5.17 15.17
N ASN A 560 5.02 -5.35 16.06
CA ASN A 560 6.02 -4.36 16.43
C ASN A 560 6.73 -3.79 15.18
N GLY A 561 6.47 -2.52 14.88
CA GLY A 561 7.04 -1.76 13.77
C GLY A 561 6.52 -2.15 12.38
N MET A 562 5.42 -2.90 12.27
CA MET A 562 4.89 -3.41 11.00
C MET A 562 3.91 -2.43 10.34
N GLY A 563 3.61 -2.63 9.06
CA GLY A 563 2.70 -1.79 8.29
C GLY A 563 3.35 -0.53 7.73
N GLY A 564 4.67 -0.55 7.49
CA GLY A 564 5.44 0.58 6.95
C GLY A 564 4.94 1.04 5.59
N GLN A 565 4.34 2.24 5.53
CA GLN A 565 3.76 2.79 4.30
C GLN A 565 4.04 4.28 4.08
N GLY A 566 3.52 5.16 4.94
CA GLY A 566 3.82 6.59 4.87
C GLY A 566 5.23 6.85 5.37
N VAL A 567 6.08 7.45 4.53
CA VAL A 567 7.47 7.80 4.85
C VAL A 567 7.65 9.30 4.64
N LEU A 568 7.94 10.03 5.73
CA LEU A 568 8.11 11.48 5.74
C LEU A 568 9.50 11.85 6.31
N PRO A 569 10.50 12.06 5.44
CA PRO A 569 11.77 12.65 5.81
C PRO A 569 11.61 14.16 6.08
N LEU A 570 12.23 14.65 7.16
CA LEU A 570 12.32 16.07 7.49
C LEU A 570 13.79 16.45 7.70
N PRO A 571 14.28 17.58 7.15
CA PRO A 571 13.53 18.55 6.33
C PRO A 571 13.08 17.93 5.00
N MET A 572 11.90 18.35 4.54
CA MET A 572 11.38 17.97 3.22
C MET A 572 12.38 18.41 2.14
N THR A 573 12.50 17.63 1.07
CA THR A 573 13.55 17.86 0.05
C THR A 573 13.01 18.30 -1.31
N GLU A 574 11.70 18.26 -1.48
CA GLU A 574 10.93 18.84 -2.55
C GLU A 574 11.20 20.35 -2.61
N HIS A 575 11.57 20.87 -3.79
CA HIS A 575 12.09 22.23 -3.90
C HIS A 575 11.06 23.27 -3.52
N GLY A 576 9.79 23.05 -3.84
CA GLY A 576 8.69 23.94 -3.48
C GLY A 576 8.58 24.11 -1.97
N HIS A 577 8.44 23.01 -1.25
CA HIS A 577 8.30 22.98 0.21
C HIS A 577 9.56 23.47 0.92
N LEU A 578 10.74 22.98 0.52
CA LEU A 578 12.01 23.35 1.14
C LEU A 578 12.30 24.85 0.97
N ARG A 579 11.99 25.43 -0.20
CA ARG A 579 12.15 26.87 -0.45
C ARG A 579 11.32 27.70 0.52
N ASP A 580 10.08 27.30 0.79
CA ASP A 580 9.21 28.06 1.69
C ASP A 580 9.67 27.96 3.15
N THR A 581 10.15 26.80 3.58
CA THR A 581 10.81 26.65 4.88
C THR A 581 12.09 27.51 4.96
N LEU A 582 12.94 27.51 3.92
CA LEU A 582 14.20 28.27 3.91
C LEU A 582 13.97 29.79 4.02
N LYS A 583 12.90 30.34 3.42
CA LYS A 583 12.53 31.76 3.57
C LYS A 583 12.26 32.16 5.02
N MET A 584 11.92 31.20 5.88
CA MET A 584 11.64 31.42 7.29
C MET A 584 12.89 31.31 8.18
N ALA A 585 14.03 30.86 7.64
CA ALA A 585 15.26 30.71 8.40
C ALA A 585 15.74 32.06 8.96
N GLY A 586 16.06 32.10 10.26
CA GLY A 586 16.47 33.31 10.97
C GLY A 586 15.33 34.26 11.35
N SER A 587 14.08 33.98 10.96
CA SER A 587 12.92 34.83 11.29
C SER A 587 12.37 34.60 12.71
N GLY A 588 12.83 33.56 13.41
CA GLY A 588 12.28 33.14 14.70
C GLY A 588 11.01 32.27 14.60
N LYS A 589 10.50 32.01 13.39
CA LYS A 589 9.33 31.15 13.16
C LYS A 589 9.66 29.65 13.18
N LEU A 590 10.91 29.27 12.94
CA LEU A 590 11.37 27.89 12.94
C LEU A 590 11.96 27.52 14.31
N SER A 591 11.82 26.25 14.70
CA SER A 591 12.50 25.75 15.90
C SER A 591 14.02 25.72 15.69
N ARG A 592 14.79 25.78 16.80
CA ARG A 592 16.27 25.69 16.74
C ARG A 592 16.76 24.41 16.08
N GLU A 593 16.01 23.31 16.25
CA GLU A 593 16.32 22.02 15.64
C GLU A 593 16.21 22.10 14.11
N VAL A 594 15.09 22.62 13.60
CA VAL A 594 14.85 22.79 12.16
C VAL A 594 15.89 23.74 11.55
N GLU A 595 16.14 24.88 12.19
CA GLU A 595 17.23 25.80 11.78
C GLU A 595 18.60 25.09 11.71
N GLY A 596 18.85 24.19 12.67
CA GLY A 596 20.05 23.36 12.70
C GLY A 596 20.15 22.41 11.51
N TRP A 597 19.04 21.81 11.08
CA TRP A 597 19.00 20.96 9.90
C TRP A 597 19.23 21.75 8.61
N LEU A 598 18.58 22.90 8.44
CA LEU A 598 18.74 23.75 7.26
C LEU A 598 20.17 24.28 7.08
N LYS A 599 20.91 24.46 8.18
CA LYS A 599 22.34 24.82 8.16
C LYS A 599 23.24 23.69 7.70
N LYS A 600 22.83 22.42 7.88
CA LYS A 600 23.59 21.24 7.44
C LYS A 600 23.39 20.92 5.95
N LEU A 601 22.32 21.43 5.34
CA LEU A 601 22.09 21.27 3.91
C LEU A 601 23.18 21.97 3.09
N THR A 602 23.77 21.24 2.15
CA THR A 602 24.75 21.79 1.20
C THR A 602 24.10 22.72 0.18
N LYS A 603 24.91 23.48 -0.56
CA LYS A 603 24.42 24.37 -1.63
C LYS A 603 23.58 23.62 -2.67
N ASN A 604 23.98 22.41 -3.05
CA ASN A 604 23.28 21.62 -4.07
C ASN A 604 21.99 20.97 -3.55
N GLN A 605 21.80 20.91 -2.23
CA GLN A 605 20.57 20.40 -1.62
C GLN A 605 19.55 21.50 -1.35
N LYS A 606 19.91 22.76 -1.56
CA LYS A 606 19.00 23.89 -1.43
C LYS A 606 18.49 24.26 -2.81
N PRO A 607 17.18 24.47 -3.00
CA PRO A 607 16.66 25.02 -4.24
C PRO A 607 17.30 26.40 -4.47
N LEU A 608 17.65 26.67 -5.72
CA LEU A 608 18.25 27.94 -6.14
C LEU A 608 17.32 29.13 -5.94
#